data_AF-A0A924W5V3-F1
#
_entry.id   AF-A0A924W5V3-F1
#
_cell.length_a   1.000
_cell.length_b   1.000
_cell.length_c   1.000
_cell.angle_alpha   90.00
_cell.angle_beta   90.00
_cell.angle_gamma   90.00
#
_symmetry.space_group_name_H-M   'P 1'
#
loop_
_entity.id
_entity.type
_entity.pdbx_description
1 polymer ?
#
loop_
_entity_poly.entity_id
_entity_poly.type
_entity_poly.pdbx_seq_one_letter_code
_entity_poly.pdbx_strand_id
1 'polypeptide(L)'
;MQSIALSILSLLLLSFAVQAQAPQAFKYQAVVRNAAGQLLANQNVGLKIDLLGPDTLYSETHTATTSGFGLVNLEIGRGTLVSGNFIQIAWGQQPIYVLLSLDASGGTNYQYMGGSELLSVPYALYAANAGGGLPADAQTGDIVYYDGTAWQGLPAGTVGTVLTMGADGKPFWQAPSQLDSPIKVTMTNGDVIYTHPSDNGTDVDWGGYGTDITGLANITTTAAANMDFNGEANTVLIVTQLGANGGTPYAAKLCANLVAYGFDDWYLPAAGELNEMYKKLGPVA
;
A
#
# COMPACT_ATOMS: atom_id res chain seq x y z
N MET A 1 9.07 -16.13 -45.34
CA MET A 1 8.73 -15.08 -44.35
C MET A 1 7.51 -15.46 -43.50
N GLN A 2 6.40 -15.92 -44.10
CA GLN A 2 5.21 -16.37 -43.34
C GLN A 2 5.47 -17.56 -42.40
N SER A 3 6.31 -18.51 -42.79
CA SER A 3 6.69 -19.68 -41.95
C SER A 3 7.51 -19.30 -40.71
N ILE A 4 8.39 -18.29 -40.81
CA ILE A 4 9.18 -17.78 -39.68
C ILE A 4 8.27 -17.04 -38.69
N ALA A 5 7.32 -16.25 -39.19
CA ALA A 5 6.36 -15.54 -38.35
C ALA A 5 5.45 -16.50 -37.55
N LEU A 6 5.02 -17.62 -38.17
CA LEU A 6 4.22 -18.64 -37.49
C LEU A 6 5.01 -19.37 -36.39
N SER A 7 6.29 -19.66 -36.63
CA SER A 7 7.16 -20.28 -35.63
C SER A 7 7.40 -19.35 -34.42
N ILE A 8 7.60 -18.05 -34.67
CA ILE A 8 7.77 -17.04 -33.60
C ILE A 8 6.49 -16.90 -32.78
N LEU A 9 5.33 -16.83 -33.43
CA LEU A 9 4.03 -16.74 -32.74
C LEU A 9 3.74 -17.99 -31.89
N SER A 10 4.09 -19.18 -32.40
CA SER A 10 3.92 -20.43 -31.66
C SER A 10 4.84 -20.49 -30.44
N LEU A 11 6.09 -20.03 -30.55
CA LEU A 11 7.04 -19.91 -29.43
C LEU A 11 6.57 -18.90 -28.38
N LEU A 12 5.96 -17.79 -28.80
CA LEU A 12 5.39 -16.77 -27.91
C LEU A 12 4.16 -17.27 -27.14
N LEU A 13 3.35 -18.13 -27.75
CA LEU A 13 2.17 -18.72 -27.11
C LEU A 13 2.54 -19.79 -26.08
N LEU A 14 3.65 -20.53 -26.29
CA LEU A 14 4.14 -21.51 -25.31
C LEU A 14 4.72 -20.87 -24.04
N SER A 15 5.24 -19.63 -24.11
CA SER A 15 5.76 -18.93 -22.92
C SER A 15 4.70 -18.54 -21.89
N PHE A 16 3.41 -18.47 -22.27
CA PHE A 16 2.32 -18.15 -21.35
C PHE A 16 1.71 -19.38 -20.66
N ALA A 17 2.14 -20.60 -20.99
CA ALA A 17 1.52 -21.83 -20.50
C ALA A 17 2.25 -22.46 -19.28
N VAL A 18 3.30 -21.84 -18.75
CA VAL A 18 4.06 -22.41 -17.61
C VAL A 18 3.46 -21.95 -16.29
N GLN A 19 2.41 -22.64 -15.86
CA GLN A 19 1.97 -22.60 -14.47
C GLN A 19 2.93 -23.48 -13.65
N ALA A 20 3.84 -22.87 -12.89
CA ALA A 20 4.68 -23.60 -11.94
C ALA A 20 3.81 -24.03 -10.75
N GLN A 21 3.04 -25.11 -10.90
CA GLN A 21 2.31 -25.68 -9.78
C GLN A 21 3.34 -26.27 -8.80
N ALA A 22 3.32 -25.77 -7.57
CA ALA A 22 4.13 -26.32 -6.51
C ALA A 22 3.83 -27.84 -6.39
N PRO A 23 4.85 -28.68 -6.15
CA PRO A 23 4.67 -30.13 -6.08
C PRO A 23 3.54 -30.50 -5.12
N GLN A 24 2.59 -31.32 -5.58
CA GLN A 24 1.42 -31.74 -4.80
C GLN A 24 1.77 -32.89 -3.83
N ALA A 25 2.93 -32.81 -3.20
CA ALA A 25 3.42 -33.82 -2.27
C ALA A 25 4.55 -33.29 -1.38
N PHE A 26 4.76 -33.95 -0.24
CA PHE A 26 5.91 -33.68 0.64
C PHE A 26 6.57 -34.96 1.14
N LYS A 27 7.85 -34.85 1.53
CA LYS A 27 8.63 -35.97 2.05
C LYS A 27 8.27 -36.26 3.50
N TYR A 28 8.13 -37.55 3.82
CA TYR A 28 7.93 -38.03 5.18
C TYR A 28 8.83 -39.24 5.45
N GLN A 29 9.52 -39.24 6.58
CA GLN A 29 10.36 -40.35 7.00
C GLN A 29 9.83 -40.95 8.30
N ALA A 30 9.80 -42.27 8.35
CA ALA A 30 9.40 -43.00 9.54
C ALA A 30 10.27 -44.23 9.76
N VAL A 31 10.43 -44.61 11.02
CA VAL A 31 11.04 -45.89 11.41
C VAL A 31 9.93 -46.83 11.82
N VAL A 32 9.81 -47.94 11.10
CA VAL A 32 8.73 -48.92 11.26
C VAL A 32 9.16 -50.00 12.26
N ARG A 33 8.30 -50.21 13.26
CA ARG A 33 8.48 -51.23 14.31
C ARG A 33 7.23 -52.10 14.41
N ASN A 34 7.39 -53.33 14.86
CA ASN A 34 6.28 -54.20 15.22
C ASN A 34 5.73 -53.87 16.62
N ALA A 35 4.65 -54.55 17.03
CA ALA A 35 4.03 -54.37 18.34
C ALA A 35 4.96 -54.67 19.54
N ALA A 36 6.03 -55.44 19.34
CA ALA A 36 7.06 -55.71 20.34
C ALA A 36 8.19 -54.66 20.34
N GLY A 37 8.07 -53.59 19.54
CA GLY A 37 9.08 -52.52 19.41
C GLY A 37 10.29 -52.89 18.54
N GLN A 38 10.31 -54.07 17.94
CA GLN A 38 11.41 -54.53 17.08
C GLN A 38 11.31 -53.88 15.70
N LEU A 39 12.46 -53.54 15.12
CA LEU A 39 12.53 -52.98 13.77
C LEU A 39 12.05 -54.01 12.74
N LEU A 40 11.19 -53.58 11.83
CA LEU A 40 10.87 -54.36 10.63
C LEU A 40 11.90 -54.02 9.56
N ALA A 41 13.02 -54.75 9.50
CA ALA A 41 14.13 -54.45 8.58
C ALA A 41 14.00 -55.20 7.25
N ASN A 42 14.28 -54.51 6.13
CA ASN A 42 14.26 -55.09 4.76
C ASN A 42 12.95 -55.83 4.42
N GLN A 43 11.82 -55.31 4.90
CA GLN A 43 10.52 -55.96 4.81
C GLN A 43 9.54 -55.10 4.03
N ASN A 44 8.74 -55.73 3.17
CA ASN A 44 7.64 -55.07 2.50
C ASN A 44 6.50 -54.82 3.49
N VAL A 45 6.04 -53.57 3.58
CA VAL A 45 4.99 -53.13 4.49
C VAL A 45 3.95 -52.30 3.75
N GLY A 46 2.71 -52.35 4.25
CA GLY A 46 1.60 -51.52 3.80
C GLY A 46 1.46 -50.36 4.77
N LEU A 47 1.34 -49.14 4.25
CA LEU A 47 1.19 -47.94 5.06
C LEU A 47 -0.07 -47.20 4.62
N LYS A 48 -0.85 -46.71 5.59
CA LYS A 48 -1.97 -45.81 5.37
C LYS A 48 -1.67 -44.50 6.07
N ILE A 49 -1.85 -43.41 5.33
CA ILE A 49 -1.58 -42.05 5.77
C ILE A 49 -2.92 -41.32 5.77
N ASP A 50 -3.28 -40.75 6.91
CA ASP A 50 -4.46 -39.91 7.04
C ASP A 50 -4.02 -38.50 7.46
N LEU A 51 -4.53 -37.49 6.75
CA LEU A 51 -4.38 -36.09 7.12
C LEU A 51 -5.67 -35.61 7.76
N LEU A 52 -5.59 -35.19 9.01
CA LEU A 52 -6.76 -34.81 9.82
C LEU A 52 -6.73 -33.32 10.18
N GLY A 53 -7.88 -32.66 10.01
CA GLY A 53 -8.25 -31.45 10.75
C GLY A 53 -9.29 -31.84 11.82
N PRO A 54 -10.44 -31.16 11.90
CA PRO A 54 -11.60 -31.63 12.66
C PRO A 54 -12.12 -32.98 12.14
N ASP A 55 -12.08 -33.16 10.81
CA ASP A 55 -12.44 -34.39 10.10
C ASP A 55 -11.25 -34.88 9.25
N THR A 56 -11.37 -36.06 8.66
CA THR A 56 -10.39 -36.55 7.66
C THR A 56 -10.44 -35.71 6.40
N LEU A 57 -9.34 -34.99 6.14
CA LEU A 57 -9.20 -34.12 4.96
C LEU A 57 -8.72 -34.90 3.75
N TYR A 58 -7.84 -35.88 3.97
CA TYR A 58 -7.23 -36.68 2.91
C TYR A 58 -6.69 -38.01 3.45
N SER A 59 -6.78 -39.07 2.64
CA SER A 59 -6.29 -40.40 2.99
C SER A 59 -5.69 -41.10 1.77
N GLU A 60 -4.52 -41.70 1.94
CA GLU A 60 -3.83 -42.47 0.91
C GLU A 60 -3.10 -43.69 1.47
N THR A 61 -2.76 -44.63 0.60
CA THR A 61 -1.96 -45.82 0.93
C THR A 61 -0.66 -45.89 0.15
N HIS A 62 0.34 -46.53 0.76
CA HIS A 62 1.65 -46.79 0.17
C HIS A 62 2.04 -48.25 0.42
N THR A 63 2.80 -48.81 -0.51
CA THR A 63 3.54 -50.04 -0.31
C THR A 63 5.03 -49.70 -0.40
N ALA A 64 5.78 -50.00 0.65
CA ALA A 64 7.18 -49.65 0.74
C ALA A 64 7.99 -50.80 1.33
N THR A 65 9.25 -50.92 0.92
CA THR A 65 10.22 -51.81 1.57
C THR A 65 11.04 -51.01 2.57
N THR A 66 11.07 -51.43 3.82
CA THR A 66 11.87 -50.79 4.87
C THR A 66 13.37 -51.02 4.65
N SER A 67 14.22 -50.13 5.15
CA SER A 67 15.68 -50.34 5.13
C SER A 67 16.14 -51.34 6.20
N GLY A 68 17.44 -51.64 6.26
CA GLY A 68 18.06 -52.43 7.33
C GLY A 68 17.87 -51.85 8.75
N PHE A 69 17.50 -50.56 8.85
CA PHE A 69 17.16 -49.89 10.11
C PHE A 69 15.65 -49.68 10.30
N GLY A 70 14.82 -50.35 9.50
CA GLY A 70 13.36 -50.21 9.53
C GLY A 70 12.86 -48.88 8.96
N LEU A 71 13.69 -48.10 8.28
CA LEU A 71 13.32 -46.76 7.80
C LEU A 71 12.55 -46.83 6.47
N VAL A 72 11.53 -45.99 6.32
CA VAL A 72 10.79 -45.75 5.08
C VAL A 72 10.87 -44.28 4.69
N ASN A 73 10.96 -44.02 3.39
CA ASN A 73 10.87 -42.69 2.79
C ASN A 73 9.61 -42.63 1.95
N LEU A 74 8.67 -41.76 2.31
CA LEU A 74 7.39 -41.61 1.65
C LEU A 74 7.29 -40.23 0.98
N GLU A 75 6.53 -40.15 -0.10
CA GLU A 75 6.05 -38.90 -0.69
C GLU A 75 4.54 -38.81 -0.42
N ILE A 76 4.15 -38.13 0.66
CA ILE A 76 2.74 -37.98 1.02
C ILE A 76 2.08 -37.06 -0.01
N GLY A 77 0.97 -37.50 -0.61
CA GLY A 77 0.30 -36.86 -1.75
C GLY A 77 0.52 -37.60 -3.08
N ARG A 78 1.35 -38.65 -3.11
CA ARG A 78 1.59 -39.51 -4.28
C ARG A 78 1.31 -40.99 -4.03
N GLY A 79 0.61 -41.29 -2.94
CA GLY A 79 0.13 -42.64 -2.67
C GLY A 79 -1.05 -43.01 -3.56
N THR A 80 -1.60 -44.20 -3.31
CA THR A 80 -2.89 -44.57 -3.89
C THR A 80 -3.99 -43.89 -3.08
N LEU A 81 -4.76 -43.03 -3.74
CA LEU A 81 -5.84 -42.28 -3.11
C LEU A 81 -6.90 -43.22 -2.52
N VAL A 82 -7.27 -42.98 -1.25
CA VAL A 82 -8.41 -43.62 -0.60
C VAL A 82 -9.60 -42.67 -0.54
N SER A 83 -9.37 -41.43 -0.09
CA SER A 83 -10.41 -40.40 -0.01
C SER A 83 -9.83 -38.98 0.11
N GLY A 84 -10.68 -37.98 -0.12
CA GLY A 84 -10.33 -36.56 -0.06
C GLY A 84 -9.65 -36.04 -1.31
N ASN A 85 -9.14 -34.81 -1.25
CA ASN A 85 -8.41 -34.17 -2.34
C ASN A 85 -7.26 -33.34 -1.77
N PHE A 86 -6.03 -33.78 -2.03
CA PHE A 86 -4.82 -33.15 -1.50
C PHE A 86 -4.69 -31.66 -1.86
N ILE A 87 -5.16 -31.29 -3.06
CA ILE A 87 -5.08 -29.93 -3.59
C ILE A 87 -6.04 -28.98 -2.84
N GLN A 88 -7.18 -29.50 -2.42
CA GLN A 88 -8.24 -28.71 -1.77
C GLN A 88 -8.04 -28.58 -0.26
N ILE A 89 -6.98 -29.17 0.30
CA ILE A 89 -6.65 -29.01 1.71
C ILE A 89 -6.31 -27.54 1.96
N ALA A 90 -7.07 -26.90 2.86
CA ALA A 90 -6.83 -25.52 3.31
C ALA A 90 -5.66 -25.48 4.30
N TRP A 91 -4.44 -25.62 3.78
CA TRP A 91 -3.22 -25.57 4.57
C TRP A 91 -3.07 -24.24 5.32
N GLY A 92 -2.61 -24.27 6.56
CA GLY A 92 -2.31 -23.08 7.36
C GLY A 92 -3.53 -22.38 7.99
N GLN A 93 -4.75 -22.78 7.64
CA GLN A 93 -5.98 -22.25 8.28
C GLN A 93 -6.26 -22.89 9.65
N GLN A 94 -5.78 -24.12 9.84
CA GLN A 94 -5.94 -24.88 11.08
C GLN A 94 -4.77 -25.86 11.26
N PRO A 95 -4.53 -26.35 12.49
CA PRO A 95 -3.62 -27.47 12.73
C PRO A 95 -4.05 -28.69 11.91
N ILE A 96 -3.08 -29.32 11.24
CA ILE A 96 -3.30 -30.57 10.49
C ILE A 96 -2.37 -31.63 11.06
N TYR A 97 -2.94 -32.80 11.35
CA TYR A 97 -2.20 -33.94 11.88
C TYR A 97 -1.97 -34.98 10.79
N VAL A 98 -0.78 -35.55 10.76
CA VAL A 98 -0.48 -36.74 9.96
C VAL A 98 -0.56 -37.97 10.86
N LEU A 99 -1.44 -38.90 10.52
CA LEU A 99 -1.58 -40.18 11.18
C LEU A 99 -1.03 -41.27 10.28
N LEU A 100 -0.23 -42.16 10.86
CA LEU A 100 0.35 -43.30 10.17
C LEU A 100 -0.24 -44.59 10.72
N SER A 101 -0.70 -45.45 9.82
CA SER A 101 -1.11 -46.82 10.13
C SER A 101 -0.32 -47.82 9.30
N LEU A 102 -0.07 -49.01 9.84
CA LEU A 102 0.83 -50.01 9.29
C LEU A 102 0.12 -51.37 9.16
N ASP A 103 0.31 -52.02 8.03
CA ASP A 103 0.19 -53.47 7.87
C ASP A 103 1.60 -54.04 7.68
N ALA A 104 2.09 -54.74 8.70
CA ALA A 104 3.45 -55.30 8.68
C ALA A 104 3.65 -56.40 7.62
N SER A 105 2.57 -57.01 7.12
CA SER A 105 2.61 -58.04 6.08
C SER A 105 2.49 -57.47 4.67
N GLY A 106 2.35 -56.15 4.51
CA GLY A 106 2.18 -55.53 3.20
C GLY A 106 0.74 -55.53 2.68
N GLY A 107 -0.23 -55.92 3.51
CA GLY A 107 -1.64 -55.96 3.16
C GLY A 107 -2.38 -54.65 3.43
N THR A 108 -3.68 -54.78 3.68
CA THR A 108 -4.62 -53.66 3.93
C THR A 108 -5.21 -53.66 5.34
N ASN A 109 -4.73 -54.51 6.25
CA ASN A 109 -5.19 -54.60 7.63
C ASN A 109 -4.36 -53.66 8.52
N TYR A 110 -4.57 -52.36 8.32
CA TYR A 110 -3.77 -51.31 8.94
C TYR A 110 -4.05 -51.18 10.45
N GLN A 111 -2.98 -51.10 11.25
CA GLN A 111 -3.02 -50.75 12.66
C GLN A 111 -2.40 -49.37 12.88
N TYR A 112 -3.01 -48.55 13.72
CA TYR A 112 -2.53 -47.20 14.02
C TYR A 112 -1.18 -47.23 14.75
N MET A 113 -0.19 -46.50 14.23
CA MET A 113 1.18 -46.45 14.76
C MET A 113 1.53 -45.14 15.46
N GLY A 114 0.69 -44.11 15.31
CA GLY A 114 0.92 -42.80 15.88
C GLY A 114 0.59 -41.67 14.90
N GLY A 115 0.59 -40.46 15.43
CA GLY A 115 0.32 -39.26 14.67
C GLY A 115 1.03 -38.06 15.26
N SER A 116 1.34 -37.09 14.41
CA SER A 116 2.03 -35.86 14.79
C SER A 116 1.41 -34.66 14.07
N GLU A 117 1.56 -33.50 14.67
CA GLU A 117 1.13 -32.25 14.05
C GLU A 117 2.12 -31.82 12.96
N LEU A 118 1.60 -31.41 11.81
CA LEU A 118 2.39 -30.81 10.74
C LEU A 118 2.63 -29.34 11.05
N LEU A 119 3.79 -29.04 11.64
CA LEU A 119 4.12 -27.67 12.07
C LEU A 119 4.48 -26.72 10.93
N SER A 120 5.08 -27.19 9.81
CA SER A 120 5.61 -26.26 8.79
C SER A 120 5.76 -26.79 7.36
N VAL A 121 5.46 -28.06 7.09
CA VAL A 121 5.78 -28.67 5.78
C VAL A 121 4.87 -28.22 4.62
N PRO A 122 3.60 -27.81 4.82
CA PRO A 122 2.79 -27.24 3.75
C PRO A 122 2.68 -25.70 3.84
N TYR A 123 3.48 -25.04 4.69
CA TYR A 123 3.50 -23.57 4.70
C TYR A 123 4.13 -23.02 3.42
N ALA A 124 4.99 -23.78 2.75
CA ALA A 124 5.50 -23.45 1.40
C ALA A 124 4.41 -23.55 0.31
N LEU A 125 3.46 -24.49 0.45
CA LEU A 125 2.32 -24.62 -0.47
C LEU A 125 1.28 -23.52 -0.19
N TYR A 126 1.04 -23.20 1.09
CA TYR A 126 0.23 -22.05 1.45
C TYR A 126 0.88 -20.73 1.03
N ALA A 127 2.20 -20.55 1.20
CA ALA A 127 2.91 -19.35 0.74
C ALA A 127 2.88 -19.19 -0.79
N ALA A 128 2.87 -20.30 -1.55
CA ALA A 128 2.65 -20.28 -2.99
C ALA A 128 1.22 -19.84 -3.36
N ASN A 129 0.21 -20.17 -2.54
CA ASN A 129 -1.18 -19.70 -2.70
C ASN A 129 -1.46 -18.33 -2.04
N ALA A 130 -0.63 -17.89 -1.09
CA ALA A 130 -0.70 -16.57 -0.45
C ALA A 130 -0.32 -15.44 -1.41
N GLY A 131 0.12 -15.78 -2.63
CA GLY A 131 0.12 -14.86 -3.77
C GLY A 131 -1.27 -14.31 -4.12
N GLY A 132 -2.36 -14.88 -3.60
CA GLY A 132 -3.73 -14.37 -3.76
C GLY A 132 -4.09 -13.17 -2.88
N GLY A 133 -3.15 -12.68 -2.06
CA GLY A 133 -3.39 -11.50 -1.23
C GLY A 133 -3.06 -10.19 -1.93
N LEU A 134 -2.20 -10.17 -2.95
CA LEU A 134 -1.80 -8.96 -3.64
C LEU A 134 -2.77 -8.67 -4.80
N PRO A 135 -2.98 -7.39 -5.16
CA PRO A 135 -3.77 -7.02 -6.33
C PRO A 135 -3.26 -7.76 -7.58
N ALA A 136 -4.14 -8.51 -8.26
CA ALA A 136 -3.77 -9.38 -9.38
C ALA A 136 -3.25 -8.63 -10.61
N ASP A 137 -3.42 -7.31 -10.63
CA ASP A 137 -3.13 -6.39 -11.72
C ASP A 137 -2.02 -5.38 -11.39
N ALA A 138 -1.23 -5.60 -10.34
CA ALA A 138 -0.14 -4.71 -9.96
C ALA A 138 0.90 -4.52 -11.09
N GLN A 139 1.21 -3.27 -11.40
CA GLN A 139 2.18 -2.86 -12.41
C GLN A 139 3.50 -2.39 -11.80
N THR A 140 4.56 -2.29 -12.62
CA THR A 140 5.85 -1.74 -12.18
C THR A 140 5.67 -0.29 -11.71
N GLY A 141 6.00 -0.04 -10.44
CA GLY A 141 5.92 1.28 -9.83
C GLY A 141 4.68 1.50 -8.97
N ASP A 142 3.73 0.56 -8.96
CA ASP A 142 2.58 0.62 -8.07
C ASP A 142 3.00 0.43 -6.60
N ILE A 143 2.24 1.05 -5.71
CA ILE A 143 2.38 0.89 -4.26
C ILE A 143 1.26 -0.03 -3.79
N VAL A 144 1.58 -1.00 -2.93
CA VAL A 144 0.58 -1.88 -2.31
C VAL A 144 0.40 -1.48 -0.85
N TYR A 145 -0.85 -1.33 -0.40
CA TYR A 145 -1.18 -1.00 0.98
C TYR A 145 -2.34 -1.84 1.51
N TYR A 146 -2.46 -1.99 2.83
CA TYR A 146 -3.57 -2.71 3.47
C TYR A 146 -4.61 -1.72 4.01
N ASP A 147 -5.88 -1.87 3.65
CA ASP A 147 -6.95 -0.94 4.02
C ASP A 147 -7.71 -1.31 5.31
N GLY A 148 -7.27 -2.38 5.99
CA GLY A 148 -7.95 -2.96 7.15
C GLY A 148 -8.73 -4.23 6.81
N THR A 149 -9.07 -4.45 5.53
CA THR A 149 -9.85 -5.59 5.06
C THR A 149 -9.15 -6.40 3.95
N ALA A 150 -8.46 -5.72 3.04
CA ALA A 150 -7.75 -6.33 1.92
C ALA A 150 -6.50 -5.51 1.56
N TRP A 151 -5.61 -6.12 0.77
CA TRP A 151 -4.54 -5.36 0.11
C TRP A 151 -5.09 -4.69 -1.13
N GLN A 152 -4.71 -3.43 -1.30
CA GLN A 152 -5.11 -2.56 -2.40
C GLN A 152 -3.87 -2.11 -3.18
N GLY A 153 -4.04 -1.93 -4.48
CA GLY A 153 -3.04 -1.31 -5.36
C GLY A 153 -3.30 0.17 -5.49
N LEU A 154 -2.25 0.98 -5.32
CA LEU A 154 -2.22 2.38 -5.69
C LEU A 154 -1.32 2.51 -6.93
N PRO A 155 -1.88 2.90 -8.10
CA PRO A 155 -1.09 3.06 -9.32
C PRO A 155 0.11 3.98 -9.12
N ALA A 156 1.19 3.74 -9.88
CA ALA A 156 2.37 4.61 -9.87
C ALA A 156 2.01 6.10 -10.00
N GLY A 157 2.62 6.93 -9.16
CA GLY A 157 2.42 8.37 -9.19
C GLY A 157 2.96 8.99 -10.49
N THR A 158 2.37 10.11 -10.91
CA THR A 158 2.89 10.90 -12.03
C THR A 158 3.98 11.86 -11.55
N VAL A 159 4.88 12.27 -12.45
CA VAL A 159 5.89 13.29 -12.12
C VAL A 159 5.22 14.53 -11.55
N GLY A 160 5.70 14.96 -10.38
CA GLY A 160 5.19 16.14 -9.69
C GLY A 160 4.12 15.86 -8.63
N THR A 161 3.59 14.64 -8.48
CA THR A 161 2.68 14.32 -7.35
C THR A 161 3.44 13.84 -6.12
N VAL A 162 2.89 14.08 -4.93
CA VAL A 162 3.43 13.58 -3.65
C VAL A 162 2.47 12.56 -3.04
N LEU A 163 3.01 11.55 -2.35
CA LEU A 163 2.21 10.55 -1.64
C LEU A 163 1.77 11.14 -0.30
N THR A 164 0.46 11.13 -0.04
CA THR A 164 -0.13 11.71 1.18
C THR A 164 -1.11 10.72 1.83
N MET A 165 -1.33 10.85 3.14
CA MET A 165 -2.31 10.06 3.89
C MET A 165 -3.65 10.80 3.96
N GLY A 166 -4.73 10.15 3.52
CA GLY A 166 -6.09 10.66 3.67
C GLY A 166 -6.55 10.64 5.13
N ALA A 167 -7.60 11.40 5.43
CA ALA A 167 -8.23 11.40 6.76
C ALA A 167 -8.85 10.04 7.12
N ASP A 168 -9.09 9.18 6.12
CA ASP A 168 -9.51 7.79 6.27
C ASP A 168 -8.35 6.82 6.53
N GLY A 169 -7.12 7.32 6.64
CA GLY A 169 -5.91 6.54 6.86
C GLY A 169 -5.39 5.82 5.62
N LYS A 170 -5.88 6.14 4.41
CA LYS A 170 -5.44 5.50 3.16
C LYS A 170 -4.47 6.39 2.38
N PRO A 171 -3.40 5.81 1.79
CA PRO A 171 -2.47 6.58 0.96
C PRO A 171 -3.09 6.94 -0.39
N PHE A 172 -2.83 8.15 -0.88
CA PHE A 172 -3.23 8.60 -2.22
C PHE A 172 -2.22 9.61 -2.79
N TRP A 173 -2.23 9.80 -4.11
CA TRP A 173 -1.40 10.80 -4.78
C TRP A 173 -2.08 12.15 -4.78
N GLN A 174 -1.37 13.19 -4.35
CA GLN A 174 -1.86 14.56 -4.28
C GLN A 174 -0.97 15.49 -5.11
N ALA A 175 -1.59 16.47 -5.78
CA ALA A 175 -0.86 17.54 -6.43
C ALA A 175 -0.23 18.48 -5.38
N PRO A 176 1.02 18.97 -5.56
CA PRO A 176 1.69 19.82 -4.58
C PRO A 176 0.93 21.11 -4.25
N SER A 177 0.20 21.67 -5.21
CA SER A 177 -0.66 22.86 -5.02
C SER A 177 -1.81 22.66 -4.05
N GLN A 178 -2.16 21.41 -3.73
CA GLN A 178 -3.18 21.06 -2.75
C GLN A 178 -2.58 20.77 -1.37
N LEU A 179 -1.25 20.72 -1.25
CA LEU A 179 -0.51 20.46 -0.02
C LEU A 179 -0.25 21.73 0.79
N ASP A 180 -0.46 22.87 0.17
CA ASP A 180 -0.10 24.18 0.67
C ASP A 180 -0.95 24.53 1.90
N SER A 181 -0.27 24.69 3.04
CA SER A 181 -0.81 25.41 4.20
C SER A 181 -0.32 26.86 4.11
N PRO A 182 -1.07 27.83 4.64
CA PRO A 182 -0.63 29.21 4.59
C PRO A 182 0.65 29.37 5.44
N ILE A 183 1.60 30.17 4.94
CA ILE A 183 2.90 30.32 5.58
C ILE A 183 2.74 31.23 6.79
N LYS A 184 3.09 30.72 7.97
CA LYS A 184 3.04 31.49 9.22
C LYS A 184 4.27 32.38 9.35
N VAL A 185 4.06 33.69 9.51
CA VAL A 185 5.11 34.69 9.73
C VAL A 185 4.88 35.40 11.06
N THR A 186 5.86 35.33 11.96
CA THR A 186 5.85 36.10 13.21
C THR A 186 6.59 37.41 13.00
N MET A 187 5.89 38.55 13.13
CA MET A 187 6.40 39.90 12.94
C MET A 187 7.31 40.36 14.08
N THR A 188 8.08 41.43 13.85
CA THR A 188 9.00 41.98 14.86
C THR A 188 8.26 42.63 16.05
N ASN A 189 7.02 43.06 15.86
CA ASN A 189 6.14 43.55 16.94
C ASN A 189 5.45 42.42 17.74
N GLY A 190 5.65 41.16 17.35
CA GLY A 190 5.06 39.97 18.00
C GLY A 190 3.80 39.43 17.34
N ASP A 191 3.23 40.15 16.36
CA ASP A 191 2.03 39.70 15.65
C ASP A 191 2.32 38.47 14.77
N VAL A 192 1.29 37.68 14.48
CA VAL A 192 1.38 36.51 13.61
C VAL A 192 0.45 36.73 12.44
N ILE A 193 1.01 36.68 11.23
CA ILE A 193 0.25 36.69 10.00
C ILE A 193 0.40 35.36 9.26
N TYR A 194 -0.59 35.04 8.44
CA TYR A 194 -0.58 33.91 7.53
C TYR A 194 -0.58 34.42 6.10
N THR A 195 0.31 33.89 5.27
CA THR A 195 0.51 34.39 3.90
C THR A 195 0.12 33.30 2.92
N HIS A 196 -0.49 33.71 1.82
CA HIS A 196 -0.81 32.77 0.75
C HIS A 196 0.50 32.17 0.21
N PRO A 197 0.59 30.84 0.04
CA PRO A 197 1.84 30.19 -0.35
C PRO A 197 2.16 30.36 -1.85
N SER A 198 1.18 30.76 -2.66
CA SER A 198 1.36 31.13 -4.07
C SER A 198 0.97 32.58 -4.33
N ASP A 199 1.50 33.15 -5.42
CA ASP A 199 1.09 34.45 -5.94
C ASP A 199 -0.33 34.39 -6.54
N ASN A 200 -1.19 35.31 -6.13
CA ASN A 200 -2.57 35.45 -6.59
C ASN A 200 -2.78 36.77 -7.36
N GLY A 201 -1.70 37.48 -7.73
CA GLY A 201 -1.71 38.81 -8.34
C GLY A 201 -1.59 38.85 -9.87
N THR A 202 -1.60 37.70 -10.56
CA THR A 202 -1.50 37.67 -12.04
C THR A 202 -2.73 38.35 -12.67
N ASP A 203 -2.51 39.28 -13.62
CA ASP A 203 -3.54 40.04 -14.34
C ASP A 203 -4.47 40.89 -13.45
N VAL A 204 -3.98 41.32 -12.28
CA VAL A 204 -4.74 42.16 -11.33
C VAL A 204 -4.04 43.51 -11.13
N ASP A 205 -4.81 44.59 -11.21
CA ASP A 205 -4.30 45.93 -10.88
C ASP A 205 -4.06 46.06 -9.37
N TRP A 206 -2.99 46.73 -8.96
CA TRP A 206 -2.71 46.94 -7.53
C TRP A 206 -3.76 47.81 -6.82
N GLY A 207 -4.52 48.61 -7.55
CA GLY A 207 -5.58 49.46 -7.01
C GLY A 207 -6.13 50.49 -8.01
N GLY A 208 -6.85 51.50 -7.50
CA GLY A 208 -7.38 52.60 -8.28
C GLY A 208 -6.29 53.62 -8.63
N TYR A 209 -5.61 53.43 -9.77
CA TYR A 209 -4.54 54.31 -10.22
C TYR A 209 -4.98 55.79 -10.24
N GLY A 210 -4.20 56.67 -9.62
CA GLY A 210 -4.47 58.12 -9.57
C GLY A 210 -5.62 58.55 -8.66
N THR A 211 -6.19 57.63 -7.86
CA THR A 211 -7.26 57.94 -6.91
C THR A 211 -6.70 57.99 -5.49
N ASP A 212 -6.87 59.14 -4.82
CA ASP A 212 -6.52 59.26 -3.41
C ASP A 212 -7.59 58.57 -2.54
N ILE A 213 -7.16 57.69 -1.64
CA ILE A 213 -8.10 56.93 -0.79
C ILE A 213 -8.29 57.67 0.53
N THR A 214 -9.52 58.08 0.78
CA THR A 214 -9.91 58.86 1.94
C THR A 214 -9.60 58.09 3.22
N GLY A 215 -8.84 58.71 4.12
CA GLY A 215 -8.47 58.11 5.40
C GLY A 215 -7.21 57.23 5.36
N LEU A 216 -6.64 56.95 4.18
CA LEU A 216 -5.28 56.45 4.07
C LEU A 216 -4.29 57.62 4.02
N ALA A 217 -3.22 57.52 4.81
CA ALA A 217 -2.15 58.50 4.78
C ALA A 217 -1.27 58.29 3.53
N ASN A 218 -1.03 59.35 2.77
CA ASN A 218 -0.05 59.33 1.68
C ASN A 218 1.37 59.32 2.26
N ILE A 219 1.99 58.14 2.26
CA ILE A 219 3.34 57.94 2.77
C ILE A 219 4.36 58.34 1.70
N THR A 220 5.19 59.34 2.00
CA THR A 220 6.14 59.92 1.04
C THR A 220 7.58 59.46 1.23
N THR A 221 7.86 58.63 2.25
CA THR A 221 9.22 58.10 2.50
C THR A 221 9.20 56.60 2.70
N THR A 222 10.23 55.91 2.22
CA THR A 222 10.41 54.46 2.41
C THR A 222 10.50 54.08 3.89
N ALA A 223 11.13 54.95 4.71
CA ALA A 223 11.24 54.71 6.15
C ALA A 223 9.87 54.68 6.84
N ALA A 224 8.99 55.63 6.52
CA ALA A 224 7.63 55.62 7.05
C ALA A 224 6.79 54.47 6.48
N ALA A 225 7.00 54.09 5.21
CA ALA A 225 6.28 52.97 4.59
C ALA A 225 6.62 51.63 5.25
N ASN A 226 7.90 51.42 5.56
CA ASN A 226 8.38 50.22 6.26
C ASN A 226 7.92 50.14 7.72
N MET A 227 7.31 51.21 8.25
CA MET A 227 6.74 51.26 9.59
C MET A 227 5.21 51.15 9.58
N ASP A 228 4.59 51.00 8.39
CA ASP A 228 3.15 50.80 8.25
C ASP A 228 2.80 49.31 8.28
N PHE A 229 2.04 48.92 9.30
CA PHE A 229 1.55 47.55 9.55
C PHE A 229 0.01 47.52 9.58
N ASN A 230 -0.64 48.39 8.80
CA ASN A 230 -2.10 48.51 8.78
C ASN A 230 -2.72 47.90 7.52
N GLY A 231 -2.15 46.82 6.96
CA GLY A 231 -2.60 46.24 5.68
C GLY A 231 -4.09 45.90 5.65
N GLU A 232 -4.61 45.36 6.76
CA GLU A 232 -6.03 45.03 6.92
C GLU A 232 -6.92 46.28 6.83
N ALA A 233 -6.64 47.30 7.65
CA ALA A 233 -7.40 48.55 7.66
C ALA A 233 -7.31 49.29 6.32
N ASN A 234 -6.12 49.30 5.71
CA ASN A 234 -5.86 49.86 4.40
C ASN A 234 -6.73 49.16 3.34
N THR A 235 -6.77 47.82 3.36
CA THR A 235 -7.57 47.00 2.45
C THR A 235 -9.06 47.35 2.58
N VAL A 236 -9.58 47.47 3.80
CA VAL A 236 -10.98 47.83 4.06
C VAL A 236 -11.33 49.19 3.46
N LEU A 237 -10.48 50.21 3.65
CA LEU A 237 -10.70 51.55 3.12
C LEU A 237 -10.66 51.58 1.58
N ILE A 238 -9.68 50.90 0.97
CA ILE A 238 -9.54 50.79 -0.49
C ILE A 238 -10.79 50.11 -1.08
N VAL A 239 -11.22 48.99 -0.49
CA VAL A 239 -12.40 48.24 -0.96
C VAL A 239 -13.68 49.05 -0.81
N THR A 240 -13.81 49.78 0.29
CA THR A 240 -14.99 50.62 0.56
C THR A 240 -15.11 51.77 -0.45
N GLN A 241 -14.00 52.44 -0.77
CA GLN A 241 -14.02 53.60 -1.67
C GLN A 241 -14.12 53.20 -3.14
N LEU A 242 -13.36 52.20 -3.58
CA LEU A 242 -13.30 51.82 -5.00
C LEU A 242 -14.45 50.89 -5.42
N GLY A 243 -15.05 50.17 -4.46
CA GLY A 243 -16.20 49.29 -4.70
C GLY A 243 -15.92 48.26 -5.79
N ALA A 244 -16.72 48.28 -6.86
CA ALA A 244 -16.56 47.35 -7.99
C ALA A 244 -15.50 47.81 -9.01
N ASN A 245 -14.93 49.02 -8.88
CA ASN A 245 -13.90 49.58 -9.78
C ASN A 245 -14.21 49.37 -11.28
N GLY A 246 -15.42 49.72 -11.72
CA GLY A 246 -15.84 49.53 -13.11
C GLY A 246 -15.94 48.07 -13.58
N GLY A 247 -15.93 47.11 -12.64
CA GLY A 247 -15.89 45.67 -12.92
C GLY A 247 -14.48 45.07 -12.97
N THR A 248 -13.44 45.90 -12.89
CA THR A 248 -12.04 45.45 -12.98
C THR A 248 -11.55 44.94 -11.61
N PRO A 249 -11.01 43.71 -11.53
CA PRO A 249 -10.45 43.18 -10.29
C PRO A 249 -9.18 43.95 -9.89
N TYR A 250 -9.02 44.18 -8.59
CA TYR A 250 -7.83 44.80 -8.02
C TYR A 250 -7.39 44.07 -6.74
N ALA A 251 -6.10 44.17 -6.40
CA ALA A 251 -5.45 43.32 -5.42
C ALA A 251 -6.15 43.32 -4.05
N ALA A 252 -6.45 44.50 -3.51
CA ALA A 252 -7.17 44.63 -2.24
C ALA A 252 -8.56 43.97 -2.25
N LYS A 253 -9.29 44.02 -3.38
CA LYS A 253 -10.60 43.37 -3.51
C LYS A 253 -10.50 41.86 -3.63
N LEU A 254 -9.48 41.38 -4.32
CA LEU A 254 -9.20 39.95 -4.44
C LEU A 254 -8.88 39.35 -3.06
N CYS A 255 -7.99 40.00 -2.30
CA CYS A 255 -7.70 39.60 -0.93
C CYS A 255 -8.97 39.61 -0.06
N ALA A 256 -9.70 40.74 -0.02
CA ALA A 256 -10.88 40.88 0.84
C ALA A 256 -12.05 39.92 0.51
N ASN A 257 -12.07 39.33 -0.69
CA ASN A 257 -13.07 38.34 -1.10
C ASN A 257 -12.55 36.90 -1.02
N LEU A 258 -11.26 36.70 -0.74
CA LEU A 258 -10.63 35.38 -0.72
C LEU A 258 -11.10 34.61 0.51
N VAL A 259 -11.50 33.36 0.29
CA VAL A 259 -11.74 32.39 1.35
C VAL A 259 -10.86 31.18 1.05
N ALA A 260 -9.82 30.98 1.85
CA ALA A 260 -8.80 29.97 1.60
C ALA A 260 -8.23 29.45 2.93
N TYR A 261 -7.87 28.17 2.96
CA TYR A 261 -7.22 27.51 4.10
C TYR A 261 -7.98 27.62 5.44
N GLY A 262 -9.30 27.81 5.40
CA GLY A 262 -10.14 27.99 6.58
C GLY A 262 -10.20 29.42 7.13
N PHE A 263 -9.61 30.38 6.41
CA PHE A 263 -9.61 31.82 6.72
C PHE A 263 -10.43 32.59 5.68
N ASP A 264 -11.17 33.60 6.14
CA ASP A 264 -11.99 34.52 5.34
C ASP A 264 -11.63 36.00 5.55
N ASP A 265 -10.54 36.25 6.27
CA ASP A 265 -10.02 37.56 6.70
C ASP A 265 -8.74 37.97 5.95
N TRP A 266 -8.59 37.54 4.70
CA TRP A 266 -7.43 37.84 3.86
C TRP A 266 -7.37 39.33 3.48
N TYR A 267 -6.18 39.92 3.55
CA TYR A 267 -5.95 41.33 3.20
C TYR A 267 -4.66 41.54 2.41
N LEU A 268 -4.56 42.70 1.76
CA LEU A 268 -3.36 43.12 1.04
C LEU A 268 -2.37 43.73 2.07
N PRO A 269 -1.14 43.20 2.20
CA PRO A 269 -0.21 43.68 3.20
C PRO A 269 0.23 45.12 2.93
N ALA A 270 0.44 45.88 4.00
CA ALA A 270 1.14 47.16 3.97
C ALA A 270 2.64 46.95 3.73
N ALA A 271 3.34 48.04 3.39
CA ALA A 271 4.75 47.97 3.05
C ALA A 271 5.65 47.47 4.20
N GLY A 272 5.32 47.77 5.45
CA GLY A 272 6.03 47.24 6.62
C GLY A 272 5.88 45.73 6.78
N GLU A 273 4.65 45.22 6.67
CA GLU A 273 4.36 43.77 6.70
C GLU A 273 5.07 43.03 5.58
N LEU A 274 5.01 43.55 4.35
CA LEU A 274 5.68 42.96 3.19
C LEU A 274 7.20 42.93 3.36
N ASN A 275 7.79 44.02 3.87
CA ASN A 275 9.23 44.09 4.11
C ASN A 275 9.69 43.10 5.19
N GLU A 276 8.91 42.92 6.26
CA GLU A 276 9.21 41.92 7.29
C GLU A 276 9.06 40.49 6.77
N MET A 277 8.03 40.22 5.95
CA MET A 277 7.89 38.95 5.24
C MET A 277 9.12 38.66 4.37
N TYR A 278 9.55 39.63 3.57
CA TYR A 278 10.72 39.50 2.70
C TYR A 278 12.00 39.17 3.49
N LYS A 279 12.23 39.82 4.64
CA LYS A 279 13.39 39.52 5.49
C LYS A 279 13.38 38.10 6.06
N LYS A 280 12.19 37.56 6.36
CA LYS A 280 12.03 36.26 7.04
C LYS A 280 11.95 35.09 6.05
N LEU A 281 11.31 35.30 4.91
CA LEU A 281 11.07 34.28 3.89
C LEU A 281 12.11 34.30 2.76
N GLY A 282 12.83 35.41 2.60
CA GLY A 282 13.73 35.64 1.46
C GLY A 282 12.96 36.05 0.19
N PRO A 283 13.66 36.23 -0.95
CA PRO A 283 13.00 36.41 -2.24
C PRO A 283 12.20 35.14 -2.55
N VAL A 284 10.89 35.25 -2.50
CA VAL A 284 9.98 34.19 -2.96
C VAL A 284 10.10 34.16 -4.49
N ALA A 285 10.51 33.01 -5.04
CA ALA A 285 10.68 32.79 -6.47
C ALA A 285 9.33 32.62 -7.18
#